data_AF-A0A5J4WIZ5-F1
#
_entry.id   AF-A0A5J4WIZ5-F1
#
_cell.length_a   1.000
_cell.length_b   1.000
_cell.length_c   1.000
_cell.angle_alpha   90.00
_cell.angle_beta   90.00
_cell.angle_gamma   90.00
#
_symmetry.space_group_name_H-M   'P 1'
#
loop_
_entity.id
_entity.type
_entity.pdbx_description
1 polymer ?
#
loop_
_entity_poly.entity_id
_entity_poly.type
_entity_poly.pdbx_seq_one_letter_code
_entity_poly.pdbx_strand_id
1 'polypeptide(L)'
;MTQAKKDIIRSSRSNIDDIIIDHFKQFKNGVIISQLELRKPQDKILKHYQLAMNNICSIVWRTVNGQRKRFYKMKEEMIPIYESMLEEDVEEKEAEAQSVDQEMQKMVMNIYDQQYPYRSCR
;
A
#
# COMPACT_ATOMS: atom_id res chain seq x y z
N MET A 1 -13.92 10.35 -7.26
CA MET A 1 -14.11 8.87 -7.26
C MET A 1 -15.15 8.53 -6.21
N THR A 2 -16.17 7.72 -6.51
CA THR A 2 -17.15 7.24 -5.52
C THR A 2 -16.58 6.05 -4.76
N GLN A 3 -16.93 5.91 -3.46
CA GLN A 3 -16.41 4.85 -2.58
C GLN A 3 -16.56 3.45 -3.20
N ALA A 4 -17.72 3.17 -3.82
CA ALA A 4 -17.97 1.91 -4.52
C ALA A 4 -16.99 1.61 -5.67
N LYS A 5 -16.49 2.62 -6.39
CA LYS A 5 -15.46 2.41 -7.42
C LYS A 5 -14.10 2.09 -6.81
N LYS A 6 -13.81 2.62 -5.61
CA LYS A 6 -12.57 2.34 -4.87
C LYS A 6 -12.60 0.93 -4.29
N ASP A 7 -13.72 0.49 -3.73
CA ASP A 7 -13.89 -0.86 -3.17
C ASP A 7 -13.83 -1.96 -4.23
N ILE A 8 -14.31 -1.69 -5.44
CA ILE A 8 -14.17 -2.62 -6.59
C ILE A 8 -12.70 -2.77 -6.99
N ILE A 9 -11.92 -1.68 -6.94
CA ILE A 9 -10.47 -1.72 -7.22
C ILE A 9 -9.73 -2.42 -6.07
N ARG A 10 -10.08 -2.12 -4.81
CA ARG A 10 -9.52 -2.74 -3.60
C ARG A 10 -9.75 -4.25 -3.56
N SER A 11 -10.95 -4.70 -3.87
CA SER A 11 -11.29 -6.14 -3.96
C SER A 11 -10.70 -6.84 -5.19
N SER A 12 -10.30 -6.08 -6.20
CA SER A 12 -9.58 -6.57 -7.38
C SER A 12 -8.05 -6.47 -7.23
N ARG A 13 -7.53 -6.01 -6.07
CA ARG A 13 -6.08 -5.82 -5.85
C ARG A 13 -5.35 -7.14 -6.02
N SER A 14 -4.44 -7.15 -6.99
CA SER A 14 -3.51 -8.24 -7.17
C SER A 14 -2.23 -7.97 -6.39
N ASN A 15 -1.44 -9.00 -6.11
CA ASN A 15 -0.12 -8.85 -5.46
C ASN A 15 0.81 -7.84 -6.19
N ILE A 16 0.51 -7.53 -7.46
CA ILE A 16 1.22 -6.53 -8.27
C ILE A 16 0.86 -5.12 -7.81
N ASP A 17 -0.42 -4.86 -7.53
CA ASP A 17 -0.93 -3.57 -7.07
C ASP A 17 -0.37 -3.22 -5.70
N ASP A 18 -0.23 -4.21 -4.81
CA ASP A 18 0.38 -3.99 -3.49
C ASP A 18 1.86 -3.60 -3.60
N ILE A 19 2.62 -4.23 -4.51
CA ILE A 19 4.01 -3.84 -4.79
C ILE A 19 4.08 -2.41 -5.34
N ILE A 20 3.12 -2.04 -6.19
CA ILE A 20 3.03 -0.69 -6.77
C ILE A 20 2.73 0.34 -5.70
N ILE A 21 1.82 0.04 -4.78
CA ILE A 21 1.43 0.93 -3.67
C ILE A 21 2.61 1.12 -2.70
N ASP A 22 3.26 0.04 -2.27
CA ASP A 22 4.44 0.09 -1.39
C ASP A 22 5.58 0.94 -2.00
N HIS A 23 5.72 0.92 -3.33
CA HIS A 23 6.81 1.59 -4.04
C HIS A 23 6.32 2.72 -4.94
N PHE A 24 5.16 3.33 -4.63
CA PHE A 24 4.50 4.29 -5.51
C PHE A 24 5.41 5.43 -5.94
N LYS A 25 6.19 5.99 -5.00
CA LYS A 25 7.19 7.05 -5.27
C LYS A 25 8.23 6.62 -6.31
N GLN A 26 8.65 5.36 -6.27
CA GLN A 26 9.61 4.82 -7.24
C GLN A 26 8.96 4.64 -8.62
N PHE A 27 7.72 4.15 -8.67
CA PHE A 27 6.97 4.00 -9.93
C PHE A 27 6.63 5.36 -10.59
N LYS A 28 6.40 6.40 -9.80
CA LYS A 28 6.21 7.79 -10.27
C LYS A 28 7.48 8.34 -10.93
N ASN A 29 8.65 8.08 -10.35
CA ASN A 29 9.95 8.54 -10.86
C ASN A 29 10.53 7.65 -11.98
N GLY A 30 10.15 6.37 -11.99
CA GLY A 30 10.59 5.35 -12.93
C GLY A 30 11.43 4.26 -12.27
N VAL A 31 10.98 3.00 -12.33
CA VAL A 31 11.69 1.82 -11.76
C VAL A 31 12.38 1.02 -12.86
N ILE A 32 13.59 0.52 -12.58
CA ILE A 32 14.32 -0.34 -13.52
C ILE A 32 13.59 -1.70 -13.64
N ILE A 33 13.26 -2.11 -14.86
CA ILE A 33 12.53 -3.36 -15.12
C ILE A 33 13.26 -4.57 -14.51
N SER A 34 14.58 -4.64 -14.68
CA SER A 34 15.41 -5.74 -14.16
C SER A 34 15.35 -5.88 -12.63
N GLN A 35 15.16 -4.79 -11.89
CA GLN A 35 15.00 -4.86 -10.43
C GLN A 35 13.60 -5.33 -10.05
N LEU A 36 12.61 -4.98 -10.86
CA LEU A 36 11.21 -5.35 -10.62
C LEU A 36 10.96 -6.84 -10.91
N GLU A 37 11.61 -7.40 -11.93
CA GLU A 37 11.54 -8.83 -12.25
C GLU A 37 12.09 -9.71 -11.13
N LEU A 38 13.09 -9.23 -10.37
CA LEU A 38 13.61 -9.91 -9.19
C LEU A 38 12.61 -9.96 -8.02
N ARG A 39 11.66 -9.02 -7.97
CA ARG A 39 10.61 -8.95 -6.93
C ARG A 39 9.33 -9.70 -7.29
N LYS A 40 9.34 -10.46 -8.38
CA LYS A 40 8.16 -11.18 -8.84
C LYS A 40 7.78 -12.26 -7.82
N PRO A 41 6.51 -12.36 -7.38
CA PRO A 41 6.04 -13.52 -6.64
C PRO A 41 6.22 -14.79 -7.48
N GLN A 42 6.76 -15.85 -6.89
CA GLN A 42 7.24 -17.03 -7.61
C GLN A 42 6.10 -17.73 -8.39
N ASP A 43 4.87 -17.65 -7.89
CA ASP A 43 3.66 -18.26 -8.46
C ASP A 43 3.14 -17.69 -9.79
N LYS A 44 3.45 -16.43 -10.15
CA LYS A 44 2.89 -15.81 -11.37
C LYS A 44 3.74 -16.11 -12.60
N ILE A 45 3.14 -16.52 -13.72
CA ILE A 45 3.86 -16.61 -15.01
C ILE A 45 4.40 -15.21 -15.38
N LEU A 46 5.70 -15.12 -15.70
CA LEU A 46 6.40 -13.85 -15.97
C LEU A 46 5.71 -12.97 -17.02
N LYS A 47 5.11 -13.61 -18.04
CA LYS A 47 4.29 -12.95 -19.07
C LYS A 47 3.07 -12.23 -18.51
N HIS A 48 2.37 -12.83 -17.54
CA HIS A 48 1.19 -12.21 -16.92
C HIS A 48 1.60 -11.00 -16.08
N TYR A 49 2.74 -11.11 -15.38
CA TYR A 49 3.28 -10.01 -14.59
C TYR A 49 3.69 -8.81 -15.47
N GLN A 50 4.43 -9.09 -16.55
CA GLN A 50 4.80 -8.06 -17.53
C GLN A 50 3.57 -7.44 -18.21
N LEU A 51 2.54 -8.23 -18.52
CA LEU A 51 1.31 -7.73 -19.12
C LEU A 51 0.56 -6.78 -18.17
N ALA A 52 0.37 -7.18 -16.92
CA ALA A 52 -0.26 -6.33 -15.91
C ALA A 52 0.54 -5.03 -15.70
N MET A 53 1.87 -5.13 -15.60
CA MET A 53 2.73 -3.96 -15.49
C MET A 53 2.66 -3.05 -16.72
N ASN A 54 2.57 -3.58 -17.93
CA ASN A 54 2.43 -2.79 -19.16
C ASN A 54 1.07 -2.09 -19.26
N ASN A 55 0.03 -2.63 -18.61
CA ASN A 55 -1.28 -1.99 -18.57
C ASN A 55 -1.24 -0.71 -17.70
N ILE A 56 -0.54 -0.77 -16.56
CA ILE A 56 -0.47 0.31 -15.56
C ILE A 56 0.66 1.31 -15.87
N CYS A 57 1.82 0.80 -16.29
CA CYS A 57 3.04 1.57 -16.54
C CYS A 57 3.39 1.61 -18.03
N SER A 58 4.00 2.71 -18.44
CA SER A 58 4.64 2.86 -19.74
C SER A 58 6.13 2.52 -19.65
N ILE A 59 6.66 1.85 -20.69
CA ILE A 59 8.09 1.56 -20.78
C ILE A 59 8.80 2.78 -21.35
N VAL A 60 9.78 3.30 -20.62
CA VAL A 60 10.63 4.42 -21.03
C VAL A 60 12.08 3.94 -21.09
N TRP A 61 12.79 4.34 -22.13
CA TRP A 61 14.22 4.09 -22.24
C TRP A 61 14.99 5.24 -21.59
N ARG A 62 15.87 4.94 -20.65
CA ARG A 62 16.81 5.93 -20.10
C ARG A 62 18.22 5.37 -20.07
N THR A 63 19.18 6.24 -20.33
CA THR A 63 20.59 5.93 -20.18
C THR A 63 20.98 6.22 -18.74
N VAL A 64 21.38 5.19 -18.00
CA VAL A 64 21.85 5.33 -16.62
C VAL A 64 23.21 4.64 -16.53
N ASN A 65 24.21 5.38 -16.06
CA ASN A 65 25.62 4.95 -16.01
C ASN A 65 26.15 4.48 -17.37
N GLY A 66 25.84 5.23 -18.45
CA GLY A 66 26.28 4.89 -19.81
C GLY A 66 25.59 3.69 -20.45
N GLN A 67 24.76 2.95 -19.72
CA GLN A 67 23.97 1.84 -20.26
C GLN A 67 22.51 2.24 -20.48
N ARG A 68 21.97 1.89 -21.64
CA ARG A 68 20.57 2.12 -21.96
C ARG A 68 19.71 1.05 -21.28
N LYS A 69 18.98 1.44 -20.23
CA LYS A 69 18.11 0.56 -19.45
C LYS A 69 16.65 0.90 -19.69
N ARG A 70 15.79 -0.09 -19.51
CA ARG A 70 14.34 0.08 -19.58
C ARG A 70 13.82 0.42 -18.19
N PHE A 71 12.92 1.39 -18.13
CA PHE A 71 12.25 1.84 -16.92
C PHE A 71 10.74 1.71 -17.09
N TYR A 72 10.07 1.21 -16.05
CA TYR A 72 8.63 1.35 -15.91
C TYR A 72 8.34 2.70 -15.27
N LYS A 73 7.63 3.56 -16.00
CA LYS A 73 7.10 4.82 -15.48
C LYS A 73 5.58 4.70 -15.43
N MET A 74 4.98 5.00 -14.28
CA MET A 74 3.52 4.96 -14.14
C MET A 74 2.86 5.91 -15.14
N LYS A 75 1.76 5.46 -15.75
CA LYS A 75 0.94 6.34 -16.61
C LYS A 75 0.33 7.44 -15.77
N GLU A 76 0.32 8.65 -16.31
CA GLU A 76 -0.17 9.84 -15.60
C GLU A 76 -1.64 9.71 -15.21
N GLU A 77 -2.44 9.00 -16.01
CA GLU A 77 -3.84 8.67 -15.74
C GLU A 77 -4.02 7.76 -14.52
N MET A 78 -3.02 6.92 -14.21
CA MET A 78 -3.06 5.98 -13.10
C MET A 78 -2.57 6.63 -11.80
N ILE A 79 -1.71 7.65 -11.87
CA ILE A 79 -1.18 8.37 -10.69
C ILE A 79 -2.29 8.82 -9.73
N PRO A 80 -3.34 9.56 -10.15
CA PRO A 80 -4.36 10.05 -9.21
C PRO A 80 -5.19 8.91 -8.61
N ILE A 81 -5.34 7.78 -9.30
CA ILE A 81 -6.07 6.61 -8.81
C ILE A 81 -5.31 5.99 -7.64
N TYR A 82 -4.01 5.71 -7.82
CA TYR A 82 -3.16 5.13 -6.78
C TYR A 82 -2.82 6.12 -5.66
N GLU A 83 -2.69 7.42 -5.96
CA GLU A 83 -2.49 8.47 -4.96
C GLU A 83 -3.69 8.57 -4.01
N SER A 84 -4.92 8.53 -4.54
CA SER A 84 -6.13 8.51 -3.72
C SER A 84 -6.32 7.23 -2.88
N MET A 85 -5.76 6.09 -3.32
CA MET A 85 -5.78 4.85 -2.54
C MET A 85 -4.74 4.85 -1.42
N LEU A 86 -3.59 5.51 -1.64
CA LEU A 86 -2.53 5.65 -0.64
C LEU A 86 -2.95 6.53 0.54
N GLU A 87 -3.68 7.60 0.27
CA GLU A 87 -4.15 8.53 1.31
C GLU A 87 -5.16 7.87 2.26
N GLU A 88 -6.07 7.04 1.74
CA GLU A 88 -7.07 6.32 2.55
C GLU A 88 -6.49 5.16 3.36
N ASP A 89 -5.50 4.41 2.83
CA ASP A 89 -4.83 3.33 3.58
C ASP A 89 -4.05 3.90 4.80
N VAL A 90 -3.62 5.17 4.78
CA VAL A 90 -3.00 5.83 5.94
C VAL A 90 -4.06 6.19 6.99
N GLU A 91 -5.20 6.74 6.54
CA GLU A 91 -6.29 7.16 7.42
C GLU A 91 -6.97 5.96 8.11
N GLU A 92 -7.14 4.84 7.39
CA GLU A 92 -7.71 3.59 7.92
C GLU A 92 -6.77 2.94 8.95
N LYS A 93 -5.45 2.95 8.70
CA LYS A 93 -4.44 2.45 9.66
C LYS A 93 -4.30 3.32 10.91
N GLU A 94 -4.41 4.64 10.77
CA GLU A 94 -4.39 5.56 11.92
C GLU A 94 -5.64 5.39 12.78
N ALA A 95 -6.81 5.19 12.17
CA ALA A 95 -8.05 4.92 12.88
C ALA A 95 -8.02 3.58 13.65
N GLU A 96 -7.46 2.53 13.05
CA GLU A 96 -7.25 1.24 13.73
C GLU A 96 -6.24 1.34 14.88
N ALA A 97 -5.13 2.06 14.70
CA ALA A 97 -4.16 2.26 15.78
C ALA A 97 -4.75 3.02 16.97
N GLN A 98 -5.59 4.02 16.72
CA GLN A 98 -6.26 4.78 17.78
C GLN A 98 -7.32 3.96 18.53
N SER A 99 -8.05 3.09 17.84
CA SER A 99 -9.07 2.24 18.49
C SER A 99 -8.43 1.18 19.39
N VAL A 100 -7.32 0.57 18.96
CA VAL A 100 -6.55 -0.39 19.76
C VAL A 100 -5.94 0.27 21.00
N ASP A 101 -5.42 1.50 20.89
CA ASP A 101 -4.87 2.23 22.04
C ASP A 101 -5.98 2.60 23.06
N GLN A 102 -7.16 3.00 22.59
CA GLN A 102 -8.32 3.26 23.46
C GLN A 102 -8.83 2.00 24.16
N GLU A 103 -8.87 0.85 23.49
CA GLU A 103 -9.25 -0.42 24.11
C GLU A 103 -8.24 -0.86 25.17
N MET A 104 -6.95 -0.69 24.88
CA MET A 104 -5.88 -0.98 25.83
C MET A 104 -5.97 -0.06 27.07
N GLN A 105 -6.22 1.24 26.89
CA GLN A 105 -6.43 2.17 28.00
C GLN A 105 -7.66 1.82 28.85
N LYS A 106 -8.78 1.43 28.22
CA LYS A 106 -9.99 0.96 28.92
C LYS A 106 -9.72 -0.32 29.72
N MET A 107 -8.97 -1.25 29.14
CA MET A 107 -8.61 -2.50 29.82
C MET A 107 -7.70 -2.22 31.03
N VAL A 108 -6.70 -1.35 30.88
CA VAL A 108 -5.83 -0.94 31.99
C VAL A 108 -6.64 -0.28 33.10
N MET A 109 -7.55 0.64 32.79
CA MET A 109 -8.40 1.26 33.82
C MET A 109 -9.30 0.25 34.53
N ASN A 110 -9.91 -0.68 33.81
CA ASN A 110 -10.74 -1.72 34.43
C ASN A 110 -9.92 -2.62 35.37
N ILE A 111 -8.65 -2.91 35.06
CA ILE A 111 -7.77 -3.67 35.95
C ILE A 111 -7.46 -2.88 37.23
N TYR A 112 -7.19 -1.57 37.12
CA TYR A 112 -6.92 -0.73 38.30
C TYR A 112 -8.13 -0.61 39.24
N ASP A 113 -9.34 -0.46 38.71
CA ASP A 113 -10.57 -0.42 39.51
C ASP A 113 -10.88 -1.76 40.18
N GLN A 114 -10.53 -2.90 39.55
CA GLN A 114 -10.66 -4.22 40.18
C GLN A 114 -9.62 -4.48 41.27
N GLN A 115 -8.41 -3.92 41.14
CA GLN A 115 -7.31 -4.13 42.09
C GLN A 115 -7.44 -3.25 43.36
N TYR A 116 -8.10 -2.09 43.26
CA TYR A 116 -8.31 -1.15 44.37
C TYR A 116 -9.79 -0.76 44.51
N PRO A 117 -10.68 -1.69 44.91
CA PRO A 117 -12.05 -1.31 45.21
C PRO A 117 -12.00 -0.31 46.36
N TYR A 118 -12.49 0.91 46.12
CA TYR A 118 -12.58 1.98 47.10
C TYR A 118 -13.11 1.41 48.42
N ARG A 119 -12.23 1.28 49.42
CA ARG A 119 -12.64 0.98 50.78
C ARG A 119 -13.41 2.20 51.25
N SER A 120 -14.73 2.10 51.17
CA SER A 120 -15.68 2.99 51.82
C SER A 120 -15.32 3.04 53.30
N CYS A 121 -14.64 4.12 53.69
CA CYS A 121 -14.41 4.44 55.09
C CYS A 121 -15.76 4.86 55.68
N ARG A 122 -16.19 4.01 56.61
CA ARG A 122 -17.33 4.14 57.50
C ARG A 122 -17.31 5.43 58.30
#